data_AF-A0A847DGW6-F1
#
_entry.id   AF-A0A847DGW6-F1
#
_cell.length_a   1.000
_cell.length_b   1.000
_cell.length_c   1.000
_cell.angle_alpha   90.00
_cell.angle_beta   90.00
_cell.angle_gamma   90.00
#
_symmetry.space_group_name_H-M   'P 1'
#
loop_
_entity.id
_entity.type
_entity.pdbx_description
1 polymer ?
#
loop_
_entity_poly.entity_id
_entity_poly.type
_entity_poly.pdbx_seq_one_letter_code
_entity_poly.pdbx_strand_id
1 'polypeptide(L)'
;MKRYLSAAVMAAFILGLFFSSPMLIGEAQAAASGEKITVLTPLGTPPNITLKKMAPRLDTLDGKTIYVVDNIYPGSDRLLTEMAAWFEREMPKTKAIYKRKNAPGGFEGEDPELWAEIKEKADAVIIGLGH
;
A
#
# COMPACT_ATOMS: atom_id res chain seq x y z
N MET A 1 63.95 -66.17 -10.66
CA MET A 1 64.18 -64.73 -10.92
C MET A 1 63.08 -64.02 -11.72
N LYS A 2 62.27 -64.68 -12.56
CA LYS A 2 61.22 -64.00 -13.36
C LYS A 2 59.93 -63.63 -12.61
N ARG A 3 59.59 -64.30 -11.50
CA ARG A 3 58.32 -64.05 -10.74
C ARG A 3 58.35 -62.76 -9.89
N TYR A 4 59.53 -62.35 -9.43
CA TYR A 4 59.71 -61.11 -8.64
C TYR A 4 59.73 -59.86 -9.52
N LEU A 5 60.17 -60.00 -10.78
CA LEU A 5 60.16 -58.91 -11.76
C LEU A 5 58.72 -58.57 -12.21
N SER A 6 57.87 -59.58 -12.39
CA SER A 6 56.44 -59.38 -12.70
C SER A 6 55.65 -58.78 -11.52
N ALA A 7 55.98 -59.14 -10.28
CA ALA A 7 55.35 -58.56 -9.10
C ALA A 7 55.74 -57.09 -8.88
N ALA A 8 56.99 -56.72 -9.14
CA ALA A 8 57.47 -55.34 -9.02
C ALA A 8 56.88 -54.42 -10.10
N VAL A 9 56.74 -54.92 -11.35
CA VAL A 9 56.11 -54.16 -12.44
C VAL A 9 54.61 -53.96 -12.20
N MET A 10 53.92 -54.97 -11.66
CA MET A 10 52.50 -54.87 -11.31
C MET A 10 52.26 -53.92 -10.11
N ALA A 11 53.14 -53.93 -9.11
CA ALA A 11 53.07 -53.00 -7.98
C ALA A 11 53.33 -51.54 -8.41
N ALA A 12 54.28 -51.31 -9.33
CA ALA A 12 54.54 -49.98 -9.88
C ALA A 12 53.37 -49.45 -10.74
N PHE A 13 52.68 -50.35 -11.47
CA PHE A 13 51.50 -49.99 -12.26
C PHE A 13 50.29 -49.65 -11.37
N ILE A 14 50.09 -50.39 -10.28
CA ILE A 14 49.02 -50.12 -9.30
C ILE A 14 49.28 -48.81 -8.55
N LEU A 15 50.54 -48.54 -8.13
CA LEU A 15 50.87 -47.24 -7.54
C LEU A 15 50.72 -46.06 -8.53
N GLY A 16 51.05 -46.25 -9.81
CA GLY A 16 50.89 -45.23 -10.85
C GLY A 16 49.42 -44.92 -11.21
N LEU A 17 48.54 -45.92 -11.14
CA LEU A 17 47.10 -45.77 -11.39
C LEU A 17 46.35 -45.15 -10.20
N PHE A 18 46.82 -45.37 -8.97
CA PHE A 18 46.24 -44.75 -7.77
C PHE A 18 46.63 -43.26 -7.59
N PHE A 19 47.74 -42.81 -8.20
CA PHE A 19 48.16 -41.40 -8.14
C PHE A 19 47.63 -40.52 -9.29
N SER A 20 46.97 -41.11 -10.30
CA SER A 20 46.53 -40.40 -11.53
C SER A 20 45.02 -40.26 -11.69
N SER A 21 44.21 -40.75 -10.74
CA SER A 21 42.75 -40.58 -10.77
C SER A 21 42.29 -39.66 -9.64
N PRO A 22 41.78 -38.45 -9.91
CA PRO A 22 41.08 -37.67 -8.90
C PRO A 22 39.66 -38.23 -8.77
N MET A 23 39.48 -39.31 -8.01
CA MET A 23 38.15 -39.77 -7.62
C MET A 23 37.99 -39.58 -6.11
N LEU A 24 37.31 -38.48 -5.76
CA LEU A 24 36.72 -38.05 -4.49
C LEU A 24 37.04 -36.58 -4.20
N ILE A 25 36.61 -35.71 -5.10
CA ILE A 25 36.18 -34.38 -4.68
C ILE A 25 34.67 -34.45 -4.85
N GLY A 26 33.95 -34.33 -3.73
CA GLY A 26 32.49 -34.41 -3.68
C GLY A 26 31.86 -33.46 -4.69
N GLU A 27 30.57 -33.65 -4.98
CA GLU A 27 29.79 -32.68 -5.73
C GLU A 27 30.13 -31.29 -5.17
N ALA A 28 30.91 -30.53 -5.93
CA ALA A 28 31.20 -29.16 -5.61
C ALA A 28 29.87 -28.47 -5.80
N GLN A 29 29.12 -28.35 -4.70
CA GLN A 29 28.02 -27.42 -4.61
C GLN A 29 28.62 -26.11 -5.11
N ALA A 30 28.24 -25.68 -6.32
CA ALA A 30 28.74 -24.45 -6.90
C ALA A 30 28.43 -23.37 -5.87
N ALA A 31 29.46 -22.94 -5.13
CA ALA A 31 29.34 -21.84 -4.21
C ALA A 31 29.01 -20.68 -5.13
N ALA A 32 27.75 -20.23 -5.08
CA ALA A 32 27.29 -19.12 -5.88
C ALA A 32 28.21 -17.93 -5.58
N SER A 33 29.18 -17.69 -6.46
CA SER A 33 30.21 -16.65 -6.34
C SER A 33 29.68 -15.30 -6.84
N GLY A 34 28.36 -15.12 -6.78
CA GLY A 34 27.72 -13.86 -7.06
C GLY A 34 27.85 -12.96 -5.85
N GLU A 35 28.18 -11.70 -6.09
CA GLU A 35 28.09 -10.66 -5.07
C GLU A 35 26.66 -10.65 -4.49
N LYS A 36 26.54 -10.67 -3.16
CA LYS A 36 25.23 -10.65 -2.51
C LYS A 36 24.56 -9.33 -2.83
N ILE A 37 23.37 -9.39 -3.44
CA ILE A 37 22.52 -8.21 -3.60
C ILE A 37 21.61 -8.05 -2.38
N THR A 38 21.40 -6.82 -1.95
CA THR A 38 20.39 -6.50 -0.95
C THR A 38 19.02 -6.52 -1.63
N VAL A 39 18.13 -7.43 -1.22
CA VAL A 39 16.74 -7.47 -1.68
C VAL A 39 15.85 -6.88 -0.60
N LEU A 40 15.13 -5.81 -0.93
CA LEU A 40 14.17 -5.20 -0.02
C LEU A 40 12.85 -5.98 -0.05
N THR A 41 12.18 -6.07 1.11
CA THR A 41 10.83 -6.62 1.15
C THR A 41 9.85 -5.68 0.43
N PRO A 42 9.01 -6.18 -0.49
CA PRO A 42 7.99 -5.35 -1.13
C PRO A 42 6.89 -4.91 -0.14
N LEU A 43 6.80 -5.54 1.03
CA LEU A 43 5.79 -5.22 2.04
C LEU A 43 6.09 -3.92 2.80
N GLY A 44 7.34 -3.43 2.76
CA GLY A 44 7.79 -2.31 3.59
C GLY A 44 7.55 -2.54 5.09
N THR A 45 7.77 -1.50 5.89
CA THR A 45 7.32 -1.44 7.28
C THR A 45 6.50 -0.16 7.41
N PRO A 46 5.16 -0.25 7.60
CA PRO A 46 4.35 0.94 7.73
C PRO A 46 4.81 1.76 8.95
N PRO A 47 4.84 3.10 8.85
CA PRO A 47 5.22 3.94 9.97
C PRO A 47 4.23 3.75 11.13
N ASN A 48 4.68 4.03 12.35
CA ASN A 48 3.78 4.09 13.49
C ASN A 48 2.72 5.17 13.23
N ILE A 49 1.44 4.78 13.24
CA ILE A 49 0.32 5.70 13.08
C ILE A 49 -0.32 6.00 14.44
N THR A 50 -0.69 7.26 14.66
CA THR A 50 -1.55 7.65 15.77
C THR A 50 -2.99 7.60 15.29
N LEU A 51 -3.81 6.75 15.90
CA LEU A 51 -5.24 6.69 15.60
C LEU A 51 -5.92 8.00 15.99
N LYS A 52 -6.61 8.62 15.04
CA LYS A 52 -7.50 9.76 15.30
C LYS A 52 -8.90 9.24 15.57
N LYS A 53 -9.52 9.70 16.64
CA LYS A 53 -10.93 9.35 16.94
C LYS A 53 -11.83 9.93 15.84
N MET A 54 -12.83 9.15 15.42
CA MET A 54 -13.90 9.66 14.56
C MET A 54 -14.66 10.79 15.27
N ALA A 55 -15.29 11.67 14.49
CA ALA A 55 -16.19 12.67 15.04
C ALA A 55 -17.29 11.98 15.89
N PRO A 56 -17.67 12.54 17.04
CA PRO A 56 -18.81 12.03 17.81
C PRO A 56 -20.07 11.97 16.95
N ARG A 57 -20.88 10.93 17.14
CA ARG A 57 -22.18 10.83 16.48
C ARG A 57 -23.13 11.87 17.06
N LEU A 58 -23.89 12.53 16.19
CA LEU A 58 -25.01 13.37 16.62
C LEU A 58 -26.19 12.48 17.06
N ASP A 59 -26.83 12.83 18.18
CA ASP A 59 -28.01 12.11 18.66
C ASP A 59 -29.26 12.38 17.79
N THR A 60 -29.30 13.53 17.12
CA THR A 60 -30.39 13.96 16.23
C THR A 60 -29.88 14.93 15.17
N LEU A 61 -30.61 15.05 14.06
CA LEU A 61 -30.41 16.06 13.02
C LEU A 61 -31.37 17.26 13.13
N ASP A 62 -32.35 17.22 14.05
CA ASP A 62 -33.27 18.34 14.28
C ASP A 62 -32.49 19.57 14.77
N GLY A 63 -32.68 20.70 14.09
CA GLY A 63 -31.99 21.98 14.36
C GLY A 63 -30.52 22.01 13.95
N LYS A 64 -30.03 20.99 13.23
CA LYS A 64 -28.62 20.88 12.81
C LYS A 64 -28.37 21.45 11.43
N THR A 65 -27.15 21.92 11.21
CA THR A 65 -26.66 22.36 9.90
C THR A 65 -25.71 21.31 9.31
N ILE A 66 -26.10 20.75 8.17
CA ILE A 66 -25.37 19.72 7.44
C ILE A 66 -24.82 20.32 6.16
N TYR A 67 -23.51 20.28 5.97
CA TYR A 67 -22.89 20.71 4.72
C TYR A 67 -22.78 19.53 3.76
N VAL A 68 -23.34 19.68 2.56
CA VAL A 68 -23.23 18.71 1.47
C VAL A 68 -22.18 19.26 0.49
N VAL A 69 -20.96 18.73 0.59
CA VAL A 69 -19.78 19.26 -0.10
C VAL A 69 -19.50 18.44 -1.36
N ASP A 70 -19.51 19.13 -2.49
CA ASP A 70 -19.09 18.61 -3.78
C ASP A 70 -17.60 18.87 -4.01
N ASN A 71 -16.83 17.78 -4.15
CA ASN A 71 -15.39 17.81 -4.37
C ASN A 71 -14.99 17.96 -5.86
N ILE A 72 -15.88 18.52 -6.69
CA ILE A 72 -15.64 18.90 -8.10
C ILE A 72 -15.48 17.67 -9.02
N TYR A 73 -15.94 16.49 -8.59
CA TYR A 73 -15.90 15.31 -9.46
C TYR A 73 -16.97 15.46 -10.57
N PRO A 74 -16.72 15.02 -11.81
CA PRO A 74 -17.73 15.12 -12.85
C PRO A 74 -19.03 14.38 -12.47
N GLY A 75 -20.15 15.10 -12.44
CA GLY A 75 -21.48 14.56 -12.19
C GLY A 75 -21.89 14.40 -10.72
N SER A 76 -21.01 14.69 -9.75
CA SER A 76 -21.35 14.66 -8.32
C SER A 76 -22.38 15.73 -7.94
N ASP A 77 -22.36 16.88 -8.63
CA ASP A 77 -23.28 17.98 -8.46
C ASP A 77 -24.74 17.52 -8.48
N ARG A 78 -25.12 16.69 -9.47
CA ARG A 78 -26.51 16.23 -9.65
C ARG A 78 -27.04 15.47 -8.43
N LEU A 79 -26.24 14.55 -7.89
CA LEU A 79 -26.65 13.76 -6.72
C LEU A 79 -26.68 14.64 -5.47
N LEU A 80 -25.67 15.48 -5.29
CA LEU A 80 -25.48 16.26 -4.07
C LEU A 80 -26.48 17.42 -3.95
N THR A 81 -26.87 18.06 -5.06
CA THR A 81 -27.95 19.05 -5.04
C THR A 81 -29.30 18.42 -4.73
N GLU A 82 -29.60 17.25 -5.33
CA GLU A 82 -30.83 16.51 -5.04
C GLU A 82 -30.86 16.00 -3.58
N MET A 83 -29.71 15.62 -3.03
CA MET A 83 -29.61 15.24 -1.63
C MET A 83 -29.93 16.42 -0.71
N ALA A 84 -29.38 17.61 -0.98
CA ALA A 84 -29.72 18.82 -0.22
C ALA A 84 -31.23 19.15 -0.32
N ALA A 85 -31.82 19.06 -1.52
CA ALA A 85 -33.25 19.27 -1.73
C ALA A 85 -34.13 18.21 -1.03
N TRP A 86 -33.65 16.96 -0.94
CA TRP A 86 -34.33 15.91 -0.19
C TRP A 86 -34.38 16.24 1.31
N PHE A 87 -33.31 16.76 1.90
CA PHE A 87 -33.32 17.20 3.30
C PHE A 87 -34.35 18.30 3.55
N GLU A 88 -34.46 19.29 2.66
CA GLU A 88 -35.45 20.35 2.79
C GLU A 88 -36.89 19.82 2.79
N ARG A 89 -37.16 18.79 1.97
CA ARG A 89 -38.51 18.21 1.83
C ARG A 89 -38.85 17.21 2.95
N GLU A 90 -37.94 16.30 3.27
CA GLU A 90 -38.21 15.16 4.16
C GLU A 90 -37.73 15.41 5.60
N MET A 91 -36.79 16.33 5.78
CA MET A 91 -36.19 16.67 7.08
C MET A 91 -36.16 18.19 7.30
N PRO A 92 -37.31 18.89 7.29
CA PRO A 92 -37.37 20.35 7.27
C PRO A 92 -36.78 21.04 8.51
N LYS A 93 -36.57 20.29 9.60
CA LYS A 93 -35.88 20.79 10.80
C LYS A 93 -34.35 20.74 10.69
N THR A 94 -33.82 20.07 9.67
CA THR A 94 -32.39 19.97 9.39
C THR A 94 -32.05 20.91 8.24
N LYS A 95 -31.07 21.79 8.46
CA LYS A 95 -30.60 22.71 7.42
C LYS A 95 -29.51 22.03 6.60
N ALA A 96 -29.81 21.62 5.38
CA ALA A 96 -28.79 21.14 4.44
C ALA A 96 -28.27 22.29 3.57
N ILE A 97 -26.95 22.39 3.41
CA ILE A 97 -26.30 23.43 2.61
C ILE A 97 -25.39 22.77 1.59
N TYR A 98 -25.75 22.86 0.31
CA TYR A 98 -24.87 22.45 -0.77
C TYR A 98 -23.73 23.46 -0.96
N LYS A 99 -22.49 22.97 -1.04
CA LYS A 99 -21.30 23.75 -1.38
C LYS A 99 -20.45 22.99 -2.37
N ARG A 100 -20.10 23.62 -3.49
CA ARG A 100 -19.07 23.10 -4.39
C ARG A 100 -17.74 23.70 -4.00
N LYS A 101 -16.73 22.85 -3.84
CA LYS A 101 -15.36 23.28 -3.56
C LYS A 101 -14.86 24.18 -4.68
N ASN A 102 -14.13 25.23 -4.33
CA ASN A 102 -13.53 26.18 -5.27
C ASN A 102 -12.01 26.24 -5.05
N ALA A 103 -11.35 25.08 -5.24
CA ALA A 103 -9.91 24.97 -5.03
C ALA A 103 -9.13 25.02 -6.36
N PRO A 104 -8.01 25.77 -6.43
CA PRO A 104 -7.02 25.61 -7.49
C PRO A 104 -6.50 24.17 -7.52
N GLY A 105 -6.41 23.54 -8.70
CA GLY A 105 -6.00 22.14 -8.82
C GLY A 105 -7.15 21.12 -8.71
N GLY A 106 -8.41 21.59 -8.66
CA GLY A 106 -9.58 20.72 -8.75
C GLY A 106 -9.79 19.86 -7.50
N PHE A 107 -10.02 18.57 -7.69
CA PHE A 107 -10.31 17.61 -6.61
C PHE A 107 -9.19 17.53 -5.57
N GLU A 108 -7.92 17.70 -5.96
CA GLU A 108 -6.76 17.65 -5.05
C GLU A 108 -6.46 18.98 -4.36
N GLY A 109 -7.01 20.08 -4.90
CA GLY A 109 -6.80 21.41 -4.35
C GLY A 109 -7.42 21.58 -2.97
N GLU A 110 -6.79 22.42 -2.13
CA GLU A 110 -7.39 22.85 -0.86
C GLU A 110 -8.27 24.09 -1.04
N ASP A 111 -9.35 24.14 -0.25
CA ASP A 111 -10.24 25.30 -0.14
C ASP A 111 -10.31 25.74 1.34
N PRO A 112 -9.31 26.48 1.83
CA PRO A 112 -9.21 26.85 3.24
C PRO A 112 -10.39 27.67 3.74
N GLU A 113 -10.99 28.49 2.86
CA GLU A 113 -12.14 29.33 3.17
C GLU A 113 -13.39 28.47 3.43
N LEU A 114 -13.67 27.51 2.55
CA LEU A 114 -14.75 26.56 2.75
C LEU A 114 -14.55 25.73 4.03
N TRP A 115 -13.31 25.28 4.29
CA TRP A 115 -13.02 24.51 5.51
C TRP A 115 -13.15 25.34 6.77
N ALA A 116 -12.77 26.62 6.75
CA ALA A 116 -13.00 27.53 7.86
C ALA A 116 -14.50 27.76 8.12
N GLU A 117 -15.29 27.98 7.06
CA GLU A 117 -16.75 28.13 7.15
C GLU A 117 -17.40 26.88 7.75
N ILE A 118 -17.05 25.70 7.26
CA ILE A 118 -17.59 24.42 7.73
C ILE A 118 -17.23 24.20 9.20
N LYS A 119 -15.99 24.51 9.60
CA LYS A 119 -15.55 24.36 10.99
C LYS A 119 -16.32 25.27 11.94
N GLU A 120 -16.73 26.44 11.49
CA GLU A 120 -17.49 27.40 12.29
C GLU A 120 -18.98 27.03 12.36
N LYS A 121 -19.57 26.56 11.24
CA LYS A 121 -21.02 26.53 11.06
C LYS A 121 -21.65 25.14 10.96
N ALA A 122 -20.87 24.10 10.65
CA ALA A 122 -21.42 22.77 10.39
C ALA A 122 -21.49 21.93 11.67
N ASP A 123 -22.62 21.25 11.88
CA ASP A 123 -22.74 20.16 12.85
C ASP A 123 -22.25 18.83 12.24
N ALA A 124 -22.44 18.64 10.93
CA ALA A 124 -21.91 17.50 10.18
C ALA A 124 -21.66 17.82 8.70
N VAL A 125 -20.93 16.94 8.03
CA VAL A 125 -20.57 17.09 6.62
C VAL A 125 -20.81 15.77 5.88
N ILE A 126 -21.38 15.87 4.68
CA ILE A 126 -21.42 14.83 3.66
C ILE A 126 -20.50 15.29 2.53
N ILE A 127 -19.50 14.50 2.15
CA ILE A 127 -18.57 14.85 1.06
C ILE A 127 -18.71 13.84 -0.07
N GLY A 128 -19.01 14.33 -1.27
CA GLY A 128 -18.97 13.49 -2.47
C GLY A 128 -17.53 13.26 -2.92
N LEU A 129 -17.03 12.05 -2.70
CA LEU A 129 -15.78 11.57 -3.25
C LEU A 129 -16.10 10.78 -4.53
N GLY A 130 -15.44 11.12 -5.65
CA GLY A 130 -15.57 10.34 -6.88
C GLY A 130 -15.03 8.92 -6.74
N HIS A 131 -15.32 8.08 -7.74
CA HIS A 131 -14.81 6.69 -7.83
C HIS A 131 -13.66 6.61 -8.83
#